data_AF-A0A9W8RTC4-F1
#
_entry.id   AF-A0A9W8RTC4-F1
#
_cell.length_a   1.000
_cell.length_b   1.000
_cell.length_c   1.000
_cell.angle_alpha   90.00
_cell.angle_beta   90.00
_cell.angle_gamma   90.00
#
_symmetry.space_group_name_H-M   'P 1'
#
loop_
_entity.id
_entity.type
_entity.pdbx_description
1 polymer ?
#
loop_
_entity_poly.entity_id
_entity_poly.type
_entity_poly.pdbx_seq_one_letter_code
_entity_poly.pdbx_strand_id
1 'polypeptide(L)'
;MKATLAFIATSGLSTVSAYTVTNVARFMLKNIDPIVFPGRYVSHMHSFFGSDAVTVNTTTSKELQDGCSSAENPNDYSSYWVPTLFAKNGTDRITVPISRFSAYYVSIDKAEVAIPQDYKVVVGNASATSNADIEPLAGIQWFCEFGGDPNEVKDRAAFPTKGCGRLQTILLFHDCVNKKTLDSTYSGVQHWTKTFKPENRCPAGMKRMPQLRFSIRYDLRKVFPDGWDGPAPLELACGPSFCTHGDFINGWVPEAAENMLRANSKREFKGVDGPLGKYNAGSLCKTEDIKDADPEHGTSDYKESKRTLA
;
A
#
# COMPACT_ATOMS: atom_id res chain seq x y z
N MET A 1 -43.60 12.44 28.67
CA MET A 1 -43.46 11.30 27.75
C MET A 1 -42.07 11.34 27.15
N LYS A 2 -41.24 10.33 27.41
CA LYS A 2 -39.88 10.21 26.86
C LYS A 2 -39.99 9.70 25.42
N ALA A 3 -39.56 10.50 24.45
CA ALA A 3 -39.44 10.06 23.07
C ALA A 3 -38.07 9.37 22.91
N THR A 4 -38.12 8.04 22.76
CA THR A 4 -36.96 7.21 22.45
C THR A 4 -36.59 7.44 20.99
N LEU A 5 -35.52 8.19 20.71
CA LEU A 5 -34.90 8.24 19.39
C LEU A 5 -34.17 6.91 19.16
N ALA A 6 -34.73 6.07 18.29
CA ALA A 6 -34.02 4.91 17.76
C ALA A 6 -32.92 5.39 16.81
N PHE A 7 -31.66 5.24 17.21
CA PHE A 7 -30.52 5.38 16.32
C PHE A 7 -30.53 4.20 15.34
N ILE A 8 -30.96 4.44 14.11
CA ILE A 8 -30.67 3.54 12.99
C ILE A 8 -29.19 3.74 12.66
N ALA A 9 -28.34 2.85 13.17
CA ALA A 9 -26.98 2.70 12.68
C ALA A 9 -27.06 2.22 11.23
N THR A 10 -27.02 3.15 10.27
CA THR A 10 -26.72 2.82 8.88
C THR A 10 -25.25 2.41 8.81
N SER A 11 -24.98 1.15 9.17
CA SER A 11 -23.79 0.46 8.69
C SER A 11 -23.88 0.50 7.17
N GLY A 12 -23.16 1.43 6.55
CA GLY A 12 -22.98 1.45 5.11
C GLY A 12 -22.47 0.08 4.71
N LEU A 13 -23.36 -0.72 4.12
CA LEU A 13 -23.01 -1.91 3.35
C LEU A 13 -22.19 -1.41 2.17
N SER A 14 -20.90 -1.13 2.42
CA SER A 14 -19.92 -1.06 1.37
C SER A 14 -20.01 -2.40 0.68
N THR A 15 -20.51 -2.40 -0.55
CA THR A 15 -20.56 -3.60 -1.36
C THR A 15 -19.13 -4.08 -1.48
N VAL A 16 -18.77 -5.12 -0.74
CA VAL A 16 -17.43 -5.72 -0.84
C VAL A 16 -17.32 -6.24 -2.27
N SER A 17 -16.52 -5.56 -3.10
CA SER A 17 -16.05 -6.10 -4.36
C SER A 17 -15.21 -7.34 -4.06
N ALA A 18 -15.23 -8.34 -4.93
CA ALA A 18 -14.49 -9.57 -4.71
C ALA A 18 -13.01 -9.24 -4.42
N TYR A 19 -12.45 -9.91 -3.42
CA TYR A 19 -11.18 -9.55 -2.80
C TYR A 19 -10.21 -10.72 -2.86
N THR A 20 -8.98 -10.42 -3.27
CA THR A 20 -7.82 -11.24 -2.91
C THR A 20 -7.00 -10.45 -1.91
N VAL A 21 -6.45 -11.11 -0.89
CA VAL A 21 -5.54 -10.49 0.08
C VAL A 21 -4.30 -11.36 0.22
N THR A 22 -3.16 -10.71 0.32
CA THR A 22 -1.89 -11.34 0.70
C THR A 22 -1.31 -10.53 1.87
N ASN A 23 -1.01 -11.19 2.98
CA ASN A 23 -0.20 -10.57 4.03
C ASN A 23 1.27 -10.76 3.67
N VAL A 24 2.06 -9.72 3.91
CA VAL A 24 3.45 -9.66 3.47
C VAL A 24 4.29 -9.13 4.62
N ALA A 25 5.40 -9.81 4.95
CA ALA A 25 6.26 -9.38 6.04
C ALA A 25 7.20 -8.26 5.60
N ARG A 26 7.48 -7.31 6.51
CA ARG A 26 8.55 -6.33 6.29
C ARG A 26 9.89 -7.02 6.45
N PHE A 27 10.77 -6.91 5.47
CA PHE A 27 12.11 -7.51 5.54
C PHE A 27 13.23 -6.47 5.52
N MET A 28 12.99 -5.27 4.97
CA MET A 28 14.04 -4.27 4.79
C MET A 28 13.56 -2.84 5.14
N LEU A 29 14.48 -2.04 5.67
CA LEU A 29 14.36 -0.60 5.87
C LEU A 29 15.54 0.05 5.15
N LYS A 30 15.30 0.83 4.10
CA LYS A 30 16.39 1.34 3.28
C LYS A 30 16.05 2.62 2.52
N ASN A 31 17.05 3.46 2.28
CA ASN A 31 16.94 4.74 1.57
C ASN A 31 17.00 4.61 0.04
N ILE A 32 16.33 3.60 -0.52
CA ILE A 32 16.30 3.33 -1.96
C ILE A 32 14.89 3.48 -2.53
N ASP A 33 14.81 3.82 -3.80
CA ASP A 33 13.57 3.84 -4.57
C ASP A 33 13.89 3.56 -6.04
N PRO A 34 13.76 2.31 -6.51
CA PRO A 34 14.13 1.96 -7.88
C PRO A 34 13.17 2.52 -8.95
N ILE A 35 11.99 3.03 -8.56
CA ILE A 35 11.05 3.66 -9.51
C ILE A 35 11.42 5.12 -9.71
N VAL A 36 11.66 5.86 -8.62
CA VAL A 36 11.92 7.31 -8.66
C VAL A 36 13.39 7.64 -8.87
N PHE A 37 14.30 6.89 -8.24
CA PHE A 37 15.75 7.11 -8.28
C PHE A 37 16.51 5.84 -8.70
N PRO A 38 16.28 5.33 -9.93
CA PRO A 38 16.92 4.11 -10.41
C PRO A 38 18.45 4.21 -10.32
N GLY A 39 19.07 3.17 -9.74
CA GLY A 39 20.51 3.04 -9.58
C GLY A 39 21.16 3.95 -8.53
N ARG A 40 20.36 4.60 -7.66
CA ARG A 40 20.87 5.59 -6.70
C ARG A 40 20.35 5.35 -5.28
N TYR A 41 21.22 5.51 -4.29
CA TYR A 41 20.90 5.43 -2.85
C TYR A 41 20.56 6.81 -2.28
N VAL A 42 19.58 7.47 -2.89
CA VAL A 42 19.20 8.87 -2.59
C VAL A 42 17.68 9.04 -2.51
N SER A 43 17.04 8.26 -1.64
CA SER A 43 15.62 8.40 -1.31
C SER A 43 15.44 8.62 0.21
N HIS A 44 14.23 9.02 0.62
CA HIS A 44 13.87 8.89 2.04
C HIS A 44 13.74 7.42 2.43
N MET A 45 13.73 7.15 3.73
CA MET A 45 13.66 5.79 4.25
C MET A 45 12.34 5.09 3.89
N HIS A 46 12.42 3.95 3.22
CA HIS A 46 11.27 3.11 2.89
C HIS A 46 11.25 1.83 3.72
N SER A 47 10.05 1.38 4.08
CA SER A 47 9.78 0.06 4.61
C SER A 47 9.39 -0.87 3.46
N PHE A 48 10.21 -1.88 3.20
CA PHE A 48 10.04 -2.83 2.09
C PHE A 48 9.41 -4.15 2.55
N PHE A 49 8.53 -4.67 1.70
CA PHE A 49 7.80 -5.92 1.86
C PHE A 49 7.83 -6.71 0.55
N GLY A 50 7.68 -8.04 0.65
CA GLY A 50 7.52 -8.90 -0.52
C GLY A 50 8.81 -9.58 -0.90
N SER A 51 9.22 -9.43 -2.16
CA SER A 51 10.44 -10.05 -2.70
C SER A 51 11.73 -9.39 -2.21
N ASP A 52 12.70 -10.19 -1.80
CA ASP A 52 14.05 -9.75 -1.43
C ASP A 52 14.95 -9.38 -2.61
N ALA A 53 14.60 -9.75 -3.83
CA ALA A 53 15.37 -9.40 -5.02
C ALA A 53 15.27 -7.91 -5.41
N VAL A 54 14.52 -7.10 -4.66
CA VAL A 54 14.46 -5.65 -4.86
C VAL A 54 15.78 -4.97 -4.48
N THR A 55 16.32 -4.22 -5.42
CA THR A 55 17.53 -3.39 -5.27
C THR A 55 17.26 -2.01 -5.89
N VAL A 56 18.25 -1.11 -5.88
CA VAL A 56 18.17 0.18 -6.59
C VAL A 56 17.94 0.07 -8.10
N ASN A 57 18.21 -1.10 -8.70
CA ASN A 57 18.13 -1.32 -10.15
C ASN A 57 16.91 -2.12 -10.59
N THR A 58 16.10 -2.64 -9.67
CA THR A 58 15.01 -3.56 -10.01
C THR A 58 13.91 -2.83 -10.78
N THR A 59 13.57 -3.35 -11.95
CA THR A 59 12.59 -2.71 -12.84
C THR A 59 11.53 -3.64 -13.40
N THR A 60 11.72 -4.95 -13.28
CA THR A 60 10.89 -5.97 -13.95
C THR A 60 10.27 -6.95 -12.97
N SER A 61 9.19 -7.62 -13.39
CA SER A 61 8.60 -8.72 -12.64
C SER A 61 9.54 -9.91 -12.54
N LYS A 62 10.33 -10.15 -13.58
CA LYS A 62 11.24 -11.30 -13.64
C LYS A 62 12.36 -11.22 -12.61
N GLU A 63 12.97 -10.04 -12.44
CA GLU A 63 13.99 -9.83 -11.40
C GLU A 63 13.44 -10.15 -10.00
N LEU A 64 12.20 -9.75 -9.71
CA LEU A 64 11.57 -10.06 -8.43
C LEU A 64 11.28 -11.56 -8.26
N GLN A 65 10.88 -12.24 -9.34
CA GLN A 65 10.58 -13.67 -9.37
C GLN A 65 11.82 -14.57 -9.26
N ASP A 66 13.01 -14.02 -9.49
CA ASP A 66 14.28 -14.74 -9.34
C ASP A 66 14.76 -14.78 -7.85
N GLY A 67 14.06 -14.07 -6.94
CA GLY A 67 14.33 -14.05 -5.49
C GLY A 67 13.41 -14.94 -4.64
N CYS A 68 13.34 -14.63 -3.35
CA CYS A 68 12.40 -15.17 -2.38
C CYS A 68 11.35 -14.13 -2.00
N SER A 69 10.14 -14.56 -1.60
CA SER A 69 9.06 -13.63 -1.21
C SER A 69 8.47 -13.98 0.15
N SER A 70 8.14 -12.93 0.91
CA SER A 70 7.47 -12.99 2.21
C SER A 70 5.94 -13.02 2.10
N ALA A 71 5.40 -12.97 0.88
CA ALA A 71 3.97 -13.03 0.65
C ALA A 71 3.40 -14.41 1.02
N GLU A 72 2.26 -14.44 1.70
CA GLU A 72 1.57 -15.69 2.07
C GLU A 72 1.10 -16.49 0.85
N ASN A 73 0.89 -15.85 -0.30
CA ASN A 73 0.61 -16.54 -1.55
C ASN A 73 1.95 -16.86 -2.25
N PRO A 74 2.25 -18.14 -2.53
CA PRO A 74 3.54 -18.53 -3.13
C PRO A 74 3.73 -18.01 -4.56
N ASN A 75 2.67 -17.49 -5.19
CA ASN A 75 2.70 -16.98 -6.55
C ASN A 75 2.93 -15.47 -6.62
N ASP A 76 3.12 -14.79 -5.48
CA ASP A 76 3.31 -13.33 -5.40
C ASP A 76 4.75 -12.98 -4.98
N TYR A 77 5.55 -12.55 -5.95
CA TYR A 77 6.89 -11.99 -5.72
C TYR A 77 6.90 -10.47 -5.78
N SER A 78 5.75 -9.82 -5.72
CA SER A 78 5.72 -8.37 -5.86
C SER A 78 6.53 -7.69 -4.75
N SER A 79 7.12 -6.55 -5.09
CA SER A 79 7.78 -5.68 -4.11
C SER A 79 6.85 -4.53 -3.80
N TYR A 80 6.67 -4.28 -2.51
CA TYR A 80 5.82 -3.22 -1.99
C TYR A 80 6.64 -2.37 -1.04
N TRP A 81 6.56 -1.05 -1.14
CA TRP A 81 7.16 -0.19 -0.13
C TRP A 81 6.35 1.08 0.13
N VAL A 82 6.58 1.64 1.31
CA VAL A 82 5.99 2.89 1.78
C VAL A 82 7.00 3.69 2.59
N PRO A 83 6.83 5.01 2.74
CA PRO A 83 7.62 5.81 3.66
C PRO A 83 7.58 5.23 5.06
N THR A 84 8.74 5.10 5.66
CA THR A 84 8.85 4.57 7.03
C THR A 84 8.22 5.55 8.01
N LEU A 85 7.35 5.05 8.88
CA LEU A 85 6.75 5.83 9.96
C LEU A 85 7.69 5.88 11.16
N PHE A 86 7.94 7.09 11.65
CA PHE A 86 8.71 7.35 12.86
C PHE A 86 7.85 8.01 13.93
N ALA A 87 8.12 7.67 15.18
CA ALA A 87 7.65 8.39 16.34
C ALA A 87 8.74 9.35 16.83
N LYS A 88 8.31 10.55 17.24
CA LYS A 88 9.18 11.58 17.82
C LYS A 88 9.46 11.24 19.28
N ASN A 89 10.72 11.05 19.64
CA ASN A 89 11.16 10.84 21.02
C ASN A 89 12.23 11.89 21.35
N GLY A 90 11.79 13.06 21.85
CA GLY A 90 12.68 14.22 21.99
C GLY A 90 13.27 14.65 20.64
N THR A 91 14.60 14.72 20.56
CA THR A 91 15.34 15.02 19.32
C THR A 91 15.52 13.80 18.42
N ASP A 92 15.26 12.59 18.92
CA ASP A 92 15.42 11.34 18.17
C ASP A 92 14.13 10.91 17.47
N ARG A 93 14.29 9.92 16.61
CA ARG A 93 13.21 9.24 15.90
C ARG A 93 13.35 7.75 16.11
N ILE A 94 12.25 7.10 16.47
CA ILE A 94 12.17 5.65 16.59
C ILE A 94 11.23 5.12 15.53
N THR A 95 11.63 4.06 14.85
CA THR A 95 10.80 3.42 13.84
C THR A 95 9.56 2.83 14.49
N VAL A 96 8.38 3.12 13.97
CA VAL A 96 7.13 2.56 14.49
C VAL A 96 6.97 1.13 13.99
N PRO A 97 6.78 0.12 14.87
CA PRO A 97 6.60 -1.26 14.45
C PRO A 97 5.35 -1.44 13.57
N ILE A 98 5.52 -2.14 12.45
CA ILE A 98 4.41 -2.57 11.59
C ILE A 98 3.98 -3.95 12.05
N SER A 99 2.75 -4.03 12.58
CA SER A 99 2.14 -5.27 13.03
C SER A 99 1.54 -6.11 11.91
N ARG A 100 1.13 -5.46 10.81
CA ARG A 100 0.61 -6.13 9.62
C ARG A 100 0.66 -5.20 8.42
N PHE A 101 1.17 -5.72 7.31
CA PHE A 101 0.95 -5.17 5.98
C PHE A 101 0.11 -6.17 5.19
N SER A 102 -0.93 -5.67 4.54
CA SER A 102 -1.81 -6.45 3.68
C SER A 102 -1.98 -5.74 2.34
N ALA A 103 -1.63 -6.43 1.25
CA ALA A 103 -1.96 -6.01 -0.10
C ALA A 103 -3.31 -6.63 -0.49
N TYR A 104 -4.30 -5.77 -0.69
CA TYR A 104 -5.63 -6.18 -1.16
C TYR A 104 -5.75 -5.90 -2.64
N TYR A 105 -6.19 -6.89 -3.41
CA TYR A 105 -6.62 -6.73 -4.79
C TYR A 105 -8.16 -6.71 -4.80
N VAL A 106 -8.71 -5.54 -5.08
CA VAL A 106 -10.15 -5.26 -5.06
C VAL A 106 -10.63 -4.89 -6.46
N SER A 107 -11.93 -4.69 -6.64
CA SER A 107 -12.51 -4.35 -7.95
C SER A 107 -12.26 -5.41 -9.02
N ILE A 108 -11.98 -6.66 -8.61
CA ILE A 108 -11.69 -7.78 -9.53
C ILE A 108 -12.88 -8.04 -10.46
N ASP A 109 -14.10 -7.88 -9.97
CA ASP A 109 -15.33 -8.00 -10.77
C ASP A 109 -15.48 -6.93 -11.88
N LYS A 110 -14.60 -5.93 -11.90
CA LYS A 110 -14.52 -4.89 -12.91
C LYS A 110 -13.26 -4.95 -13.75
N ALA A 111 -12.33 -5.86 -13.44
CA ALA A 111 -11.09 -6.00 -14.17
C ALA A 111 -11.35 -6.66 -15.53
N GLU A 112 -10.77 -6.08 -16.57
CA GLU A 112 -10.77 -6.62 -17.94
C GLU A 112 -9.47 -7.38 -18.23
N VAL A 113 -8.39 -7.08 -17.48
CA VAL A 113 -7.04 -7.59 -17.71
C VAL A 113 -6.37 -7.87 -16.38
N ALA A 114 -5.47 -8.85 -16.34
CA ALA A 114 -4.59 -9.04 -15.20
C ALA A 114 -3.64 -7.84 -15.03
N ILE A 115 -3.06 -7.68 -13.84
CA ILE A 115 -1.97 -6.72 -13.64
C ILE A 115 -0.81 -7.12 -14.57
N PRO A 116 -0.39 -6.27 -15.51
CA PRO A 116 0.63 -6.65 -16.48
C PRO A 116 1.97 -6.98 -15.80
N GLN A 117 2.74 -7.87 -16.40
CA GLN A 117 4.16 -8.01 -16.04
C GLN A 117 4.87 -6.67 -16.28
N ASP A 118 5.90 -6.42 -15.48
CA ASP A 118 6.73 -5.20 -15.44
C ASP A 118 5.96 -3.93 -15.07
N TYR A 119 4.68 -4.07 -14.71
CA TYR A 119 3.91 -2.95 -14.17
C TYR A 119 4.51 -2.49 -12.86
N LYS A 120 4.86 -1.20 -12.82
CA LYS A 120 5.37 -0.51 -11.65
C LYS A 120 4.78 0.88 -11.54
N VAL A 121 4.54 1.34 -10.32
CA VAL A 121 3.85 2.61 -10.09
C VAL A 121 4.17 3.15 -8.70
N VAL A 122 4.19 4.47 -8.60
CA VAL A 122 4.11 5.22 -7.34
C VAL A 122 2.75 5.91 -7.30
N VAL A 123 2.04 5.80 -6.18
CA VAL A 123 0.78 6.52 -5.95
C VAL A 123 0.84 7.36 -4.68
N GLY A 124 0.15 8.49 -4.67
CA GLY A 124 0.33 9.51 -3.64
C GLY A 124 1.32 10.58 -4.08
N ASN A 125 1.77 11.42 -3.15
CA ASN A 125 2.64 12.54 -3.46
C ASN A 125 3.67 12.72 -2.34
N ALA A 126 4.93 12.35 -2.58
CA ALA A 126 6.00 12.41 -1.59
C ALA A 126 6.32 13.84 -1.11
N SER A 127 5.92 14.87 -1.86
CA SER A 127 6.12 16.29 -1.52
C SER A 127 4.88 16.95 -0.90
N ALA A 128 3.79 16.20 -0.71
CA ALA A 128 2.54 16.76 -0.19
C ALA A 128 2.70 17.23 1.26
N THR A 129 2.24 18.46 1.53
CA THR A 129 2.28 19.08 2.85
C THR A 129 0.89 19.33 3.43
N SER A 130 -0.15 19.22 2.60
CA SER A 130 -1.53 19.49 2.96
C SER A 130 -2.51 18.58 2.20
N ASN A 131 -3.79 18.59 2.62
CA ASN A 131 -4.84 17.83 1.93
C ASN A 131 -5.09 18.30 0.49
N ALA A 132 -4.74 19.56 0.14
CA ALA A 132 -4.88 20.08 -1.22
C ALA A 132 -3.91 19.43 -2.22
N ASP A 133 -2.81 18.84 -1.73
CA ASP A 133 -1.75 18.24 -2.55
C ASP A 133 -2.04 16.76 -2.89
N ILE A 134 -3.16 16.22 -2.40
CA ILE A 134 -3.51 14.79 -2.47
C ILE A 134 -4.45 14.52 -3.63
N GLU A 135 -4.14 13.49 -4.41
CA GLU A 135 -5.07 12.87 -5.36
C GLU A 135 -6.23 12.20 -4.59
N PRO A 136 -7.47 12.72 -4.67
CA PRO A 136 -8.58 12.18 -3.89
C PRO A 136 -8.89 10.71 -4.17
N LEU A 137 -8.61 10.22 -5.39
CA LEU A 137 -8.84 8.84 -5.79
C LEU A 137 -7.84 7.85 -5.19
N ALA A 138 -6.69 8.32 -4.70
CA ALA A 138 -5.77 7.51 -3.91
C ALA A 138 -6.39 7.10 -2.56
N GLY A 139 -7.47 7.75 -2.12
CA GLY A 139 -8.26 7.32 -0.96
C GLY A 139 -7.48 7.27 0.37
N ILE A 140 -6.37 8.01 0.46
CA ILE A 140 -5.43 7.99 1.58
C ILE A 140 -6.16 8.32 2.88
N GLN A 141 -6.04 7.44 3.87
CA GLN A 141 -6.63 7.60 5.18
C GLN A 141 -5.66 7.18 6.27
N TRP A 142 -5.68 7.92 7.38
CA TRP A 142 -5.07 7.55 8.65
C TRP A 142 -6.14 7.53 9.73
N PHE A 143 -6.23 6.44 10.48
CA PHE A 143 -7.25 6.28 11.53
C PHE A 143 -6.80 5.28 12.59
N CYS A 144 -7.39 5.40 13.77
CA CYS A 144 -7.22 4.44 14.84
C CYS A 144 -8.17 3.25 14.66
N GLU A 145 -7.66 2.01 14.72
CA GLU A 145 -8.53 0.83 14.69
C GLU A 145 -9.33 0.68 15.98
N PHE A 146 -8.69 0.99 17.11
CA PHE A 146 -9.27 0.95 18.45
C PHE A 146 -8.66 2.08 19.28
N GLY A 147 -9.47 2.74 20.11
CA GLY A 147 -9.07 3.99 20.77
C GLY A 147 -9.17 5.19 19.81
N GLY A 148 -8.52 6.29 20.16
CA GLY A 148 -8.72 7.57 19.47
C GLY A 148 -10.05 8.26 19.83
N ASP A 149 -10.43 9.25 19.05
CA ASP A 149 -11.71 9.94 19.17
C ASP A 149 -12.64 9.53 18.00
N PRO A 150 -13.76 8.83 18.26
CA PRO A 150 -14.70 8.42 17.21
C PRO A 150 -15.43 9.59 16.56
N ASN A 151 -15.42 10.78 17.17
CA ASN A 151 -16.06 11.99 16.66
C ASN A 151 -15.05 12.98 16.06
N GLU A 152 -13.80 12.57 15.89
CA GLU A 152 -12.75 13.43 15.33
C GLU A 152 -13.12 13.93 13.93
N VAL A 153 -13.04 15.24 13.73
CA VAL A 153 -13.16 15.88 12.42
C VAL A 153 -11.77 16.31 11.97
N LYS A 154 -11.22 15.60 11.00
CA LYS A 154 -9.93 15.91 10.37
C LYS A 154 -9.94 15.54 8.90
N ASP A 155 -8.96 16.03 8.15
CA ASP A 155 -8.67 15.50 6.82
C ASP A 155 -8.39 14.01 6.92
N ARG A 156 -8.90 13.24 5.95
CA ARG A 156 -8.76 11.78 5.94
C ARG A 156 -7.29 11.35 6.01
N ALA A 157 -6.42 12.03 5.28
CA ALA A 157 -4.99 11.79 5.23
C ALA A 157 -4.18 12.44 6.37
N ALA A 158 -4.80 13.26 7.23
CA ALA A 158 -4.12 13.77 8.43
C ALA A 158 -3.97 12.65 9.48
N PHE A 159 -2.89 12.64 10.26
CA PHE A 159 -2.80 11.76 11.43
C PHE A 159 -3.92 12.08 12.45
N PRO A 160 -4.43 11.08 13.19
CA PRO A 160 -5.32 11.31 14.33
C PRO A 160 -4.67 12.20 15.40
N THR A 161 -5.43 13.14 15.94
CA THR A 161 -5.04 14.03 17.05
C THR A 161 -5.22 13.38 18.41
N LYS A 162 -6.07 12.36 18.50
CA LYS A 162 -6.16 11.51 19.69
C LYS A 162 -5.53 10.16 19.41
N GLY A 163 -4.54 9.82 20.22
CA GLY A 163 -3.74 8.63 20.04
C GLY A 163 -4.46 7.31 20.31
N CYS A 164 -3.87 6.26 19.78
CA CYS A 164 -4.34 4.89 19.92
C CYS A 164 -3.18 3.90 19.92
N GLY A 165 -3.41 2.72 20.49
CA GLY A 165 -2.43 1.63 20.46
C GLY A 165 -2.27 0.99 19.08
N ARG A 166 -3.26 1.13 18.17
CA ARG A 166 -3.22 0.56 16.82
C ARG A 166 -3.66 1.61 15.80
N LEU A 167 -2.68 2.11 15.05
CA LEU A 167 -2.89 3.06 13.97
C LEU A 167 -2.91 2.32 12.64
N GLN A 168 -3.79 2.73 11.74
CA GLN A 168 -3.88 2.16 10.41
C GLN A 168 -3.83 3.25 9.34
N THR A 169 -3.17 2.93 8.23
CA THR A 169 -3.32 3.66 6.98
C THR A 169 -3.81 2.76 5.86
N ILE A 170 -4.58 3.35 4.95
CA ILE A 170 -4.97 2.73 3.68
C ILE A 170 -4.72 3.71 2.54
N LEU A 171 -4.34 3.17 1.39
CA LEU A 171 -4.24 3.89 0.13
C LEU A 171 -4.57 2.95 -1.03
N LEU A 172 -5.16 3.51 -2.09
CA LEU A 172 -5.52 2.83 -3.32
C LEU A 172 -4.51 3.15 -4.41
N PHE A 173 -4.21 2.15 -5.22
CA PHE A 173 -3.40 2.28 -6.41
C PHE A 173 -4.28 2.53 -7.64
N HIS A 174 -3.63 2.86 -8.76
CA HIS A 174 -4.27 2.91 -10.06
C HIS A 174 -4.95 1.59 -10.41
N ASP A 175 -6.07 1.66 -11.12
CA ASP A 175 -6.84 0.51 -11.58
C ASP A 175 -7.14 0.57 -13.08
N CYS A 176 -6.57 1.55 -13.79
CA CYS A 176 -6.52 1.62 -15.24
C CYS A 176 -5.08 1.47 -15.72
N VAL A 177 -4.86 0.68 -16.76
CA VAL A 177 -3.54 0.47 -17.36
C VAL A 177 -3.60 0.43 -18.89
N ASN A 178 -2.61 1.01 -19.54
CA ASN A 178 -2.32 0.78 -20.95
C ASN A 178 -1.39 -0.44 -21.08
N LYS A 179 -1.89 -1.55 -21.64
CA LYS A 179 -1.08 -2.80 -21.75
C LYS A 179 0.19 -2.67 -22.60
N LYS A 180 0.32 -1.63 -23.42
CA LYS A 180 1.49 -1.44 -24.30
C LYS A 180 2.57 -0.58 -23.65
N THR A 181 2.17 0.51 -22.98
CA THR A 181 3.11 1.47 -22.37
C THR A 181 3.28 1.26 -20.87
N LEU A 182 2.39 0.50 -20.23
CA LEU A 182 2.26 0.32 -18.79
C LEU A 182 1.90 1.60 -18.01
N ASP A 183 1.62 2.70 -18.71
CA ASP A 183 1.04 3.90 -18.10
C ASP A 183 -0.27 3.54 -17.39
N SER A 184 -0.49 4.16 -16.24
CA SER A 184 -1.64 3.87 -15.40
C SER A 184 -2.23 5.11 -14.77
N THR A 185 -3.50 5.03 -14.40
CA THR A 185 -4.20 6.08 -13.66
C THR A 185 -5.40 5.50 -12.91
N TYR A 186 -6.09 6.32 -12.16
CA TYR A 186 -7.33 5.94 -11.50
C TYR A 186 -8.48 5.90 -12.49
N SER A 187 -9.35 4.91 -12.37
CA SER A 187 -10.65 4.94 -13.00
C SER A 187 -11.54 5.98 -12.32
N GLY A 188 -12.38 6.65 -13.10
CA GLY A 188 -13.29 7.63 -12.54
C GLY A 188 -13.92 8.54 -13.59
N VAL A 189 -14.91 9.31 -13.14
CA VAL A 189 -15.73 10.14 -14.02
C VAL A 189 -15.02 11.44 -14.44
N GLN A 190 -13.93 11.80 -13.78
CA GLN A 190 -13.09 12.97 -14.12
C GLN A 190 -12.49 12.87 -15.52
N HIS A 191 -12.39 11.66 -16.08
CA HIS A 191 -11.93 11.43 -17.45
C HIS A 191 -13.03 11.57 -18.50
N TRP A 192 -14.27 11.88 -18.11
CA TRP A 192 -15.44 11.80 -18.98
C TRP A 192 -16.01 13.17 -19.34
N THR A 193 -16.49 13.28 -20.58
CA THR A 193 -17.36 14.37 -20.98
C THR A 193 -18.78 14.08 -20.49
N LYS A 194 -19.54 15.13 -20.12
CA LYS A 194 -20.83 15.03 -19.39
C LYS A 194 -21.91 14.18 -20.09
N THR A 195 -21.75 13.83 -21.37
CA THR A 195 -22.80 13.28 -22.22
C THR A 195 -22.83 11.74 -22.25
N PHE A 196 -21.78 11.03 -21.81
CA PHE A 196 -21.72 9.56 -21.86
C PHE A 196 -21.10 8.97 -20.59
N LYS A 197 -21.72 7.93 -20.03
CA LYS A 197 -21.17 7.14 -18.92
C LYS A 197 -20.71 5.79 -19.47
N PRO A 198 -19.44 5.64 -19.90
CA PRO A 198 -18.95 4.37 -20.39
C PRO A 198 -18.96 3.29 -19.28
N GLU A 199 -19.12 2.03 -19.69
CA GLU A 199 -19.00 0.87 -18.82
C GLU A 199 -17.58 0.75 -18.24
N ASN A 200 -16.57 1.06 -19.07
CA ASN A 200 -15.17 1.21 -18.66
C ASN A 200 -14.91 2.64 -18.15
N ARG A 201 -14.47 2.76 -16.89
CA ARG A 201 -14.16 4.04 -16.24
C ARG A 201 -12.72 4.54 -16.43
N CYS A 202 -11.98 3.93 -17.35
CA CYS A 202 -10.64 4.34 -17.71
C CYS A 202 -10.59 5.36 -18.86
N PRO A 203 -9.48 6.11 -18.99
CA PRO A 203 -9.18 6.85 -20.21
C PRO A 203 -9.20 5.97 -21.47
N ALA A 204 -9.41 6.61 -22.62
CA ALA A 204 -9.41 5.90 -23.91
C ALA A 204 -8.08 5.14 -24.12
N GLY A 205 -8.18 3.89 -24.59
CA GLY A 205 -7.01 3.01 -24.81
C GLY A 205 -6.51 2.28 -23.57
N MET A 206 -7.07 2.53 -22.39
CA MET A 206 -6.74 1.82 -21.14
C MET A 206 -7.80 0.79 -20.76
N LYS A 207 -7.38 -0.20 -19.98
CA LYS A 207 -8.19 -1.32 -19.48
C LYS A 207 -8.21 -1.31 -17.96
N ARG A 208 -9.31 -1.76 -17.36
CA ARG A 208 -9.34 -1.96 -15.91
C ARG A 208 -8.57 -3.21 -15.51
N MET A 209 -7.81 -3.12 -14.43
CA MET A 209 -7.14 -4.25 -13.77
C MET A 209 -7.57 -4.34 -12.30
N PRO A 210 -7.29 -5.43 -11.58
CA PRO A 210 -7.50 -5.49 -10.14
C PRO A 210 -6.83 -4.30 -9.46
N GLN A 211 -7.58 -3.59 -8.62
CA GLN A 211 -7.08 -2.41 -7.93
C GLN A 211 -6.34 -2.84 -6.67
N LEU A 212 -5.05 -2.54 -6.61
CA LEU A 212 -4.26 -2.75 -5.40
C LEU A 212 -4.63 -1.71 -4.33
N ARG A 213 -4.74 -2.15 -3.09
CA ARG A 213 -4.94 -1.30 -1.91
C ARG A 213 -4.00 -1.76 -0.81
N PHE A 214 -3.16 -0.86 -0.32
CA PHE A 214 -2.38 -1.11 0.89
C PHE A 214 -3.25 -0.93 2.12
N SER A 215 -3.00 -1.78 3.10
CA SER A 215 -3.54 -1.65 4.44
C SER A 215 -2.45 -1.98 5.45
N ILE A 216 -2.03 -0.96 6.18
CA ILE A 216 -0.83 -1.03 7.01
C ILE A 216 -1.22 -0.69 8.43
N ARG A 217 -0.90 -1.60 9.36
CA ARG A 217 -1.21 -1.47 10.78
C ARG A 217 0.07 -1.31 11.57
N TYR A 218 0.14 -0.24 12.32
CA TYR A 218 1.23 0.11 13.20
C TYR A 218 0.86 -0.20 14.65
N ASP A 219 1.79 -0.78 15.40
CA ASP A 219 1.63 -1.03 16.83
C ASP A 219 2.31 0.09 17.63
N LEU A 220 1.49 0.94 18.24
CA LEU A 220 1.92 2.07 19.03
C LEU A 220 1.85 1.79 20.54
N ARG A 221 1.37 0.62 20.98
CA ARG A 221 1.17 0.32 22.42
C ARG A 221 2.45 0.42 23.25
N LYS A 222 3.60 0.09 22.66
CA LYS A 222 4.91 0.23 23.31
C LYS A 222 5.57 1.59 23.07
N VAL A 223 5.15 2.30 22.02
CA VAL A 223 5.73 3.57 21.59
C VAL A 223 5.07 4.73 22.37
N PHE A 224 3.74 4.71 22.45
CA PHE A 224 2.90 5.65 23.18
C PHE A 224 1.89 4.86 24.03
N PRO A 225 2.29 4.28 25.17
CA PRO A 225 1.41 3.46 26.01
C PRO A 225 0.16 4.23 26.48
N ASP A 226 0.32 5.53 26.74
CA ASP A 226 -0.77 6.42 27.16
C ASP A 226 -1.45 7.14 25.98
N GLY A 227 -1.04 6.83 24.75
CA GLY A 227 -1.46 7.55 23.55
C GLY A 227 -0.89 8.98 23.48
N TRP A 228 -1.63 9.87 22.81
CA TRP A 228 -1.34 11.30 22.74
C TRP A 228 -2.65 12.08 22.66
N ASP A 229 -2.59 13.37 22.97
CA ASP A 229 -3.69 14.33 22.81
C ASP A 229 -3.13 15.60 22.16
N GLY A 230 -3.68 15.98 21.00
CA GLY A 230 -3.19 17.06 20.15
C GLY A 230 -2.38 16.57 18.93
N PRO A 231 -1.46 17.39 18.38
CA PRO A 231 -0.71 17.02 17.19
C PRO A 231 0.02 15.67 17.35
N ALA A 232 -0.16 14.77 16.39
CA ALA A 232 0.44 13.45 16.45
C ALA A 232 1.98 13.56 16.56
N PRO A 233 2.61 12.88 17.54
CA PRO A 233 4.06 12.78 17.66
C PRO A 233 4.66 11.80 16.64
N LEU A 234 4.19 11.88 15.39
CA LEU A 234 4.52 11.00 14.28
C LEU A 234 5.06 11.80 13.09
N GLU A 235 5.89 11.18 12.28
CA GLU A 235 6.46 11.73 11.05
C GLU A 235 6.75 10.58 10.08
N LEU A 236 6.39 10.72 8.81
CA LEU A 236 6.84 9.81 7.77
C LEU A 236 8.25 10.21 7.33
N ALA A 237 8.99 9.28 6.73
CA ALA A 237 10.31 9.59 6.18
C ALA A 237 10.28 10.75 5.16
N CYS A 238 9.18 10.89 4.42
CA CYS A 238 8.92 11.99 3.47
C CYS A 238 8.38 13.28 4.13
N GLY A 239 8.06 13.28 5.43
CA GLY A 239 7.52 14.44 6.16
C GLY A 239 6.15 14.20 6.82
N PRO A 240 5.15 15.09 6.61
CA PRO A 240 3.84 14.99 7.27
C PRO A 240 3.03 13.81 6.74
N SER A 241 1.92 13.43 7.40
CA SER A 241 1.07 12.32 6.93
C SER A 241 0.54 12.48 5.50
N PHE A 242 0.42 13.73 5.01
CA PHE A 242 -0.03 14.01 3.65
C PHE A 242 0.93 13.49 2.57
N CYS A 243 2.22 13.34 2.89
CA CYS A 243 3.21 12.78 1.95
C CYS A 243 3.09 11.26 1.75
N THR A 244 2.11 10.61 2.39
CA THR A 244 1.85 9.18 2.25
C THR A 244 1.80 8.80 0.77
N HIS A 245 2.63 7.85 0.40
CA HIS A 245 2.62 7.20 -0.89
C HIS A 245 2.86 5.71 -0.69
N GLY A 246 2.60 4.97 -1.76
CA GLY A 246 3.02 3.59 -1.84
C GLY A 246 3.51 3.28 -3.23
N ASP A 247 4.40 2.33 -3.25
CA ASP A 247 5.15 1.95 -4.43
C ASP A 247 5.02 0.45 -4.62
N PHE A 248 4.97 0.07 -5.88
CA PHE A 248 4.68 -1.29 -6.26
C PHE A 248 5.43 -1.63 -7.54
N ILE A 249 6.10 -2.78 -7.52
CA ILE A 249 6.51 -3.49 -8.73
C ILE A 249 5.81 -4.83 -8.70
N ASN A 250 5.03 -5.12 -9.74
CA ASN A 250 4.33 -6.38 -9.87
C ASN A 250 5.33 -7.54 -9.94
N GLY A 251 5.11 -8.57 -9.15
CA GLY A 251 5.86 -9.83 -9.19
C GLY A 251 4.95 -11.05 -9.14
N TRP A 252 3.64 -10.89 -9.33
CA TRP A 252 2.76 -12.04 -9.52
C TRP A 252 3.21 -12.85 -10.72
N VAL A 253 3.31 -14.17 -10.57
CA VAL A 253 3.55 -15.04 -11.73
C VAL A 253 2.36 -14.91 -12.70
N PRO A 254 2.59 -14.94 -14.03
CA PRO A 254 1.56 -14.61 -15.02
C PRO A 254 0.27 -15.41 -14.87
N GLU A 255 0.36 -16.72 -14.65
CA GLU A 255 -0.82 -17.58 -14.52
C GLU A 255 -1.65 -17.26 -13.27
N ALA A 256 -1.01 -16.90 -12.16
CA ALA A 256 -1.71 -16.50 -10.95
C ALA A 256 -2.37 -15.13 -11.12
N ALA A 257 -1.71 -14.17 -11.79
CA ALA A 257 -2.30 -12.88 -12.11
C ALA A 257 -3.56 -13.03 -12.98
N GLU A 258 -3.54 -13.94 -13.96
CA GLU A 258 -4.73 -14.27 -14.77
C GLU A 258 -5.80 -15.01 -13.95
N ASN A 259 -5.41 -15.94 -13.09
CA ASN A 259 -6.35 -16.64 -12.19
C ASN A 259 -7.00 -15.69 -11.19
N MET A 260 -6.34 -14.59 -10.80
CA MET A 260 -6.93 -13.55 -9.94
C MET A 260 -8.23 -13.00 -10.53
N LEU A 261 -8.34 -12.88 -11.85
CA LEU A 261 -9.57 -12.40 -12.52
C LEU A 261 -10.77 -13.33 -12.30
N ARG A 262 -10.53 -14.59 -11.92
CA ARG A 262 -11.57 -15.56 -11.60
C ARG A 262 -12.11 -15.37 -10.19
N ALA A 263 -11.38 -14.69 -9.30
CA ALA A 263 -11.82 -14.33 -7.95
C ALA A 263 -12.75 -13.12 -7.98
N ASN A 264 -13.80 -13.17 -8.81
CA ASN A 264 -14.70 -12.06 -9.12
C ASN A 264 -16.12 -12.22 -8.55
N SER A 265 -16.39 -13.29 -7.81
CA SER A 265 -17.70 -13.55 -7.20
C SER A 265 -17.77 -13.02 -5.77
N LYS A 266 -18.90 -12.40 -5.41
CA LYS A 266 -19.20 -11.97 -4.03
C LYS A 266 -19.75 -13.10 -3.16
N ARG A 267 -20.13 -14.22 -3.76
CA ARG A 267 -20.81 -15.35 -3.08
C ARG A 267 -19.96 -16.61 -3.02
N GLU A 268 -18.99 -16.72 -3.93
CA GLU A 268 -18.13 -17.89 -4.04
C GLU A 268 -16.69 -17.43 -3.90
N PHE A 269 -16.05 -17.85 -2.81
CA PHE A 269 -14.62 -17.61 -2.63
C PHE A 269 -13.83 -18.41 -3.65
N LYS A 270 -12.89 -17.75 -4.34
CA LYS A 270 -11.89 -18.40 -5.18
C LYS A 270 -10.53 -17.86 -4.80
N GLY A 271 -9.64 -18.78 -4.43
CA GLY A 271 -8.24 -18.47 -4.21
C GLY A 271 -7.53 -18.10 -5.50
N VAL A 272 -6.49 -17.28 -5.38
CA VAL A 272 -5.56 -17.01 -6.48
C VAL A 272 -4.48 -18.08 -6.47
N ASP A 273 -4.77 -19.18 -7.14
CA ASP A 273 -3.85 -20.30 -7.30
C ASP A 273 -2.95 -20.07 -8.53
N GLY A 274 -1.80 -20.74 -8.56
CA GLY A 274 -0.86 -20.67 -9.66
C GLY A 274 0.11 -21.86 -9.68
N PRO A 275 1.13 -21.84 -10.56
CA PRO A 275 2.06 -22.95 -10.75
C PRO A 275 2.86 -23.29 -9.49
N LEU A 276 3.01 -22.34 -8.56
CA LEU A 276 3.80 -22.51 -7.34
C LEU A 276 2.96 -22.95 -6.14
N GLY A 277 1.65 -23.14 -6.34
CA GLY A 277 0.75 -23.69 -5.34
C GLY A 277 -0.56 -22.92 -5.21
N LYS A 278 -1.34 -23.35 -4.21
CA LYS A 278 -2.62 -22.72 -3.87
C LYS A 278 -2.41 -21.41 -3.10
N TYR A 279 -3.42 -20.54 -3.13
CA TYR A 279 -3.41 -19.23 -2.47
C TYR A 279 -3.03 -19.23 -0.98
N ASN A 280 -3.20 -20.36 -0.29
CA ASN A 280 -2.96 -20.55 1.13
C ASN A 280 -1.83 -21.55 1.43
N ALA A 281 -1.00 -21.88 0.45
CA ALA A 281 0.12 -22.80 0.65
C ALA A 281 1.24 -22.20 1.54
N GLY A 282 1.19 -20.90 1.82
CA GLY A 282 2.22 -20.17 2.56
C GLY A 282 3.31 -19.64 1.63
N SER A 283 4.21 -18.83 2.19
CA SER A 283 5.38 -18.33 1.47
C SER A 283 6.31 -19.49 1.08
N LEU A 284 6.93 -19.39 -0.10
CA LEU A 284 7.88 -20.41 -0.56
C LEU A 284 9.17 -20.42 0.25
N CYS A 285 9.57 -19.24 0.74
CA CYS A 285 10.75 -19.07 1.57
C CYS A 285 10.33 -18.77 3.00
N LYS A 286 11.17 -19.15 3.97
CA LYS A 286 10.95 -18.75 5.36
C LYS A 286 11.28 -17.28 5.51
N THR A 287 10.52 -16.58 6.33
CA THR A 287 10.72 -15.14 6.57
C THR A 287 12.14 -14.80 7.07
N GLU A 288 12.79 -15.71 7.80
CA GLU A 288 14.16 -15.56 8.30
C GLU A 288 15.25 -15.62 7.21
N ASP A 289 14.92 -16.18 6.05
CA ASP A 289 15.84 -16.31 4.92
C ASP A 289 15.78 -15.10 3.97
N ILE A 290 14.74 -14.27 4.11
CA ILE A 290 14.49 -13.08 3.28
C ILE A 290 15.32 -11.91 3.80
N LYS A 291 16.24 -11.41 2.99
CA LYS A 291 17.25 -10.41 3.41
C LYS A 291 17.43 -9.33 2.36
N ASP A 292 18.02 -8.21 2.75
CA ASP A 292 18.46 -7.21 1.78
C ASP A 292 19.45 -7.84 0.79
N ALA A 293 19.12 -7.80 -0.52
CA ALA A 293 19.98 -8.35 -1.57
C ALA A 293 21.27 -7.56 -1.79
N ASP A 294 21.39 -6.36 -1.19
CA ASP A 294 22.54 -5.48 -1.33
C ASP A 294 22.90 -4.80 0.01
N PRO A 295 23.24 -5.56 1.06
CA PRO A 295 23.32 -5.05 2.43
C PRO A 295 24.47 -4.06 2.66
N GLU A 296 25.46 -4.02 1.78
CA GLU A 296 26.67 -3.19 1.92
C GLU A 296 26.49 -1.75 1.40
N HIS A 297 25.38 -1.43 0.75
CA HIS A 297 25.11 -0.09 0.20
C HIS A 297 23.80 0.50 0.71
N GLY A 298 23.69 1.83 0.65
CA GLY A 298 22.58 2.55 1.24
C GLY A 298 22.64 2.56 2.77
N THR A 299 21.54 2.93 3.40
CA THR A 299 21.47 2.99 4.86
C THR A 299 20.07 2.67 5.36
N SER A 300 20.02 2.04 6.53
CA SER A 300 18.81 1.90 7.35
C SER A 300 18.76 2.93 8.50
N ASP A 301 19.76 3.83 8.60
CA ASP A 301 19.79 4.92 9.58
C ASP A 301 19.04 6.15 9.07
N TYR A 302 18.10 6.64 9.87
CA TYR A 302 17.26 7.78 9.50
C TYR A 302 18.04 9.08 9.34
N LYS A 303 19.02 9.35 10.22
CA LYS A 303 19.80 10.60 10.19
C LYS A 303 20.75 10.61 9.00
N GLU A 304 21.33 9.48 8.67
CA GLU A 304 22.11 9.29 7.44
C GLU A 304 21.25 9.43 6.19
N SER A 305 20.09 8.76 6.12
CA SER A 305 19.15 8.91 4.99
C SER A 305 18.75 10.37 4.79
N LYS A 306 18.40 11.12 5.84
CA LYS A 306 18.09 12.56 5.72
C LYS A 306 19.28 13.39 5.21
N ARG A 307 20.52 13.06 5.60
CA ARG A 307 21.72 13.75 5.11
C ARG A 307 21.97 13.51 3.62
N THR A 308 21.57 12.36 3.07
CA THR A 308 21.69 12.08 1.63
C THR A 308 20.70 12.86 0.75
N LEU A 309 19.68 13.48 1.35
CA LEU A 309 18.65 14.27 0.67
C LEU A 309 18.89 15.79 0.72
N ALA A 310 19.83 16.23 1.56
CA ALA A 310 20.17 17.64 1.77
C ALA A 310 21.25 18.11 0.79
#